data_AF-A0A349J452-F1
#
_entry.id   AF-A0A349J452-F1
#
_cell.length_a   1.000
_cell.length_b   1.000
_cell.length_c   1.000
_cell.angle_alpha   90.00
_cell.angle_beta   90.00
_cell.angle_gamma   90.00
#
_symmetry.space_group_name_H-M   'P 1'
#
loop_
_entity.id
_entity.type
_entity.pdbx_description
1 polymer ?
#
loop_
_entity_poly.entity_id
_entity_poly.type
_entity_poly.pdbx_seq_one_letter_code
_entity_poly.pdbx_strand_id
1 'polypeptide(L)' 'MTIHLVKLCVGADDIADLVNWQNHLQKTYMRVFHTTRMVPKRQTDLLEGGSIYWVIKRQI' A
#
# COMPACT_ATOMS: atom_id res chain seq x y z
N MET A 1 -13.10 -1.52 -15.23
CA MET A 1 -12.15 -0.44 -15.60
C MET A 1 -11.14 -0.36 -14.48
N THR A 2 -9.84 -0.53 -14.77
CA THR A 2 -8.80 -0.55 -13.74
C THR A 2 -8.78 0.75 -12.93
N ILE A 3 -8.68 0.62 -11.61
CA ILE A 3 -8.52 1.74 -10.68
C ILE A 3 -7.30 1.53 -9.79
N HIS A 4 -6.77 2.62 -9.25
CA HIS A 4 -5.66 2.59 -8.29
C HIS A 4 -6.07 3.23 -6.98
N LEU A 5 -5.43 2.83 -5.89
CA LEU A 5 -5.58 3.47 -4.58
C LEU A 5 -4.40 4.39 -4.31
N VAL A 6 -4.69 5.57 -3.77
CA VAL A 6 -3.68 6.44 -3.19
C VAL A 6 -3.83 6.39 -1.68
N LYS A 7 -2.74 6.15 -0.95
CA LYS A 7 -2.76 6.07 0.52
C LYS A 7 -1.62 6.85 1.14
N LEU A 8 -1.94 7.63 2.17
CA LEU A 8 -0.92 8.31 2.98
C LEU A 8 -0.15 7.28 3.82
N CYS A 9 1.18 7.31 3.70
CA CYS A 9 2.08 6.48 4.49
C CYS A 9 2.51 7.25 5.74
N VAL A 10 1.67 7.21 6.78
CA VAL A 10 1.94 7.92 8.04
C VAL A 10 2.99 7.16 8.85
N GLY A 11 4.00 7.88 9.33
CA GLY A 11 5.09 7.33 10.16
C GLY A 11 6.33 6.88 9.38
N ALA A 12 6.32 7.00 8.05
CA ALA A 12 7.51 6.83 7.22
C ALA A 12 8.08 8.21 6.91
N ASP A 13 9.39 8.37 7.09
CA ASP A 13 10.10 9.60 6.76
C ASP A 13 10.55 9.63 5.30
N ASP A 14 10.81 8.46 4.72
CA ASP A 14 11.18 8.27 3.31
C ASP A 14 10.68 6.91 2.75
N ILE A 15 11.06 6.61 1.50
CA ILE A 15 10.71 5.36 0.81
C ILE A 15 11.40 4.15 1.46
N ALA A 16 12.61 4.32 2.01
CA ALA A 16 13.36 3.22 2.61
C ALA A 16 12.66 2.66 3.86
N ASP A 17 11.99 3.50 4.64
CA ASP A 17 11.15 3.06 5.76
C ASP A 17 10.03 2.11 5.31
N LEU A 18 9.32 2.47 4.23
CA LEU A 18 8.27 1.63 3.66
C LEU A 18 8.84 0.29 3.17
N VAL A 19 9.99 0.31 2.48
CA VAL A 19 10.68 -0.91 2.01
C VAL A 19 11.06 -1.80 3.20
N ASN A 20 11.59 -1.23 4.27
CA ASN A 20 11.95 -1.96 5.48
C ASN A 20 10.73 -2.63 6.13
N TRP A 21 9.59 -1.93 6.20
CA TRP A 21 8.35 -2.51 6.71
C TRP A 21 7.82 -3.65 5.82
N GLN A 22 7.82 -3.47 4.51
CA GLN A 22 7.40 -4.53 3.58
C GLN A 22 8.31 -5.75 3.68
N ASN A 23 9.62 -5.55 3.80
CA ASN A 23 10.58 -6.63 4.02
C ASN A 23 10.33 -7.36 5.34
N HIS A 24 10.01 -6.63 6.42
CA HIS A 24 9.62 -7.24 7.68
C HIS A 24 8.35 -8.09 7.53
N LEU A 25 7.29 -7.56 6.90
CA LEU A 25 6.05 -8.30 6.65
C LEU A 25 6.30 -9.56 5.80
N GLN A 26 7.11 -9.44 4.75
CA GLN A 26 7.46 -10.57 3.89
C GLN A 26 8.20 -11.65 4.67
N LYS A 27 9.13 -11.28 5.56
CA LYS A 27 9.86 -12.24 6.42
C LYS A 27 8.96 -12.89 7.47
N THR A 28 8.07 -12.12 8.09
CA THR A 28 7.23 -12.59 9.20
C THR A 28 6.02 -13.38 8.73
N TYR A 29 5.39 -12.98 7.61
CA TYR A 29 4.10 -13.51 7.16
C TYR A 29 4.15 -14.11 5.75
N MET A 30 5.32 -14.17 5.11
CA MET A 30 5.51 -14.66 3.74
C MET A 30 4.71 -13.89 2.68
N ARG A 31 4.18 -12.71 3.01
CA ARG A 31 3.46 -11.82 2.10
C ARG A 31 3.48 -10.39 2.61
N VAL A 32 3.47 -9.44 1.67
CA VAL A 32 3.19 -8.02 1.95
C VAL A 32 1.68 -7.80 1.92
N PHE A 33 1.14 -7.17 2.96
CA PHE A 33 -0.26 -6.80 3.01
C PHE A 33 -0.44 -5.47 3.74
N HIS A 34 -1.60 -4.85 3.52
CA HIS A 34 -1.96 -3.63 4.21
C HIS A 34 -3.38 -3.73 4.78
N THR A 35 -3.50 -3.50 6.09
CA THR A 35 -4.80 -3.48 6.77
C THR A 35 -5.47 -2.13 6.58
N THR A 36 -6.60 -2.10 5.88
CA THR A 36 -7.46 -0.92 5.76
C THR A 36 -8.71 -1.08 6.62
N ARG A 37 -9.09 -0.02 7.36
CA ARG A 37 -10.38 0.03 8.06
C ARG A 37 -11.54 0.33 7.10
N MET A 38 -11.23 0.94 5.95
CA MET A 38 -12.19 1.32 4.92
C MET A 38 -12.05 0.36 3.74
N VAL A 39 -12.99 -0.57 3.62
CA VAL A 39 -12.99 -1.54 2.51
C VAL A 39 -13.34 -0.84 1.19
N PRO A 40 -12.54 -0.99 0.12
CA PRO A 40 -12.84 -0.38 -1.17
C PRO A 40 -14.15 -0.90 -1.76
N LYS A 41 -15.11 0.00 -2.04
CA LYS A 41 -16.39 -0.36 -2.67
C LYS A 41 -16.22 -0.99 -4.05
N ARG A 42 -15.17 -0.59 -4.78
CA ARG A 42 -14.83 -1.06 -6.13
C ARG A 42 -13.64 -2.01 -6.11
N GLN A 43 -13.60 -2.94 -5.15
CA GLN A 43 -12.48 -3.88 -4.99
C GLN A 43 -12.24 -4.75 -6.23
N THR A 44 -13.27 -5.14 -6.98
CA THR A 44 -13.13 -5.95 -8.19
C THR A 44 -12.33 -5.20 -9.26
N ASP A 45 -12.71 -3.96 -9.57
CA ASP A 45 -11.98 -3.08 -10.49
C ASP A 45 -10.54 -2.81 -10.03
N LEU A 46 -10.31 -2.75 -8.71
CA LEU A 46 -8.99 -2.53 -8.13
C LEU A 46 -8.09 -3.76 -8.26
N LEU A 47 -8.64 -4.96 -8.09
CA LEU A 47 -7.88 -6.21 -8.23
C LEU A 47 -7.62 -6.57 -9.71
N GLU A 48 -8.41 -6.02 -10.63
CA GLU A 48 -8.24 -6.13 -12.08
C GLU A 48 -7.12 -5.20 -12.60
N GLY A 49 -5.89 -5.43 -12.13
CA GLY A 49 -4.68 -4.73 -12.59
C GLY A 49 -4.36 -3.41 -11.87
N GLY A 50 -5.05 -3.12 -10.76
CA GLY A 50 -4.80 -1.90 -9.98
C GLY A 50 -3.53 -1.95 -9.14
N SER A 51 -3.23 -0.84 -8.48
CA SER A 51 -2.04 -0.69 -7.63
C SER A 51 -2.33 0.23 -6.46
N ILE A 52 -1.49 0.15 -5.43
CA ILE A 52 -1.50 1.08 -4.29
C ILE A 52 -0.30 2.02 -4.43
N TYR A 53 -0.56 3.31 -4.52
CA TYR A 53 0.43 4.39 -4.51
C TYR A 53 0.52 4.97 -3.10
N TRP A 54 1.74 5.01 -2.57
CA TRP A 54 2.00 5.51 -1.21
C TRP A 54 2.49 6.94 -1.26
N VAL A 55 1.79 7.84 -0.58
CA VAL A 55 2.26 9.22 -0.44
C VAL A 55 3.08 9.35 0.85
N ILE A 56 4.35 9.71 0.72
CA ILE A 56 5.29 9.96 1.82
C ILE A 56 5.77 11.40 1.71
N LYS A 57 5.45 12.26 2.67
CA LYS A 57 5.86 13.69 2.69
C LYS A 57 5.71 14.43 1.34
N ARG A 58 4.59 14.23 0.64
CA ARG A 58 4.26 14.79 -0.70
C ARG A 58 5.05 14.19 -1.87
N GLN A 59 5.73 13.06 -1.66
CA GLN A 59 6.32 12.21 -2.70
C GLN A 59 5.43 10.98 -2.89
N ILE A 60 5.42 10.40 -4.10
CA ILE A 60 4.66 9.20 -4.47
C ILE A 60 5.63 8.12 -4.93
#